data_AF-A0A2R4CFA5-F1
#
_entry.id   AF-A0A2R4CFA5-F1
#
_cell.length_a   1.000
_cell.length_b   1.000
_cell.length_c   1.000
_cell.angle_alpha   90.00
_cell.angle_beta   90.00
_cell.angle_gamma   90.00
#
_symmetry.space_group_name_H-M   'P 1'
#
loop_
_entity.id
_entity.type
_entity.pdbx_description
1 polymer ?
#
loop_
_entity_poly.entity_id
_entity_poly.type
_entity_poly.pdbx_seq_one_letter_code
_entity_poly.pdbx_strand_id
1 'polypeptide(L)'
;MEVAPVAGAPATDTSTRDIAIGGAVFVVLLIVFFFARNAFANHLVRRRVAPSSADTAGWLLFFGLAFLSAAVVLGFVNSTKFLNVAITGTLLVFGIAAIAGALFTGRR
;
A
#
# COMPACT_ATOMS: atom_id res chain seq x y z
N MET A 1 -5.96 46.80 -1.72
CA MET A 1 -5.97 46.53 -0.27
C MET A 1 -5.71 45.05 -0.10
N GLU A 2 -4.50 44.71 0.25
CA GLU A 2 -4.11 43.34 0.61
C GLU A 2 -4.72 43.06 1.99
N VAL A 3 -5.74 42.20 2.03
CA VAL A 3 -6.43 41.86 3.27
C VAL A 3 -5.50 40.93 4.04
N ALA A 4 -4.87 41.44 5.10
CA ALA A 4 -4.06 40.62 5.99
C ALA A 4 -4.86 39.41 6.49
N PRO A 5 -4.26 38.21 6.58
CA PRO A 5 -4.97 37.06 7.11
C PRO A 5 -5.37 37.35 8.55
N VAL A 6 -6.66 37.17 8.85
CA VAL A 6 -7.22 37.29 10.20
C VAL A 6 -6.44 36.35 11.13
N ALA A 7 -5.64 36.94 12.02
CA ALA A 7 -4.98 36.22 13.11
C ALA A 7 -6.07 35.64 14.02
N GLY A 8 -6.35 34.34 13.88
CA GLY A 8 -7.41 33.64 14.62
C GLY A 8 -8.33 32.75 13.79
N ALA A 9 -8.18 32.70 12.46
CA ALA A 9 -8.74 31.57 11.72
C ALA A 9 -8.11 30.28 12.29
N PRO A 10 -8.89 29.28 12.75
CA PRO A 10 -8.30 28.02 13.16
C PRO A 10 -7.53 27.51 11.95
N ALA A 11 -6.21 27.41 12.08
CA ALA A 11 -5.42 26.56 11.21
C ALA A 11 -6.01 25.17 11.42
N THR A 12 -7.00 24.82 10.61
CA THR A 12 -7.61 23.51 10.66
C THR A 12 -6.45 22.56 10.47
N ASP A 13 -6.23 21.66 11.43
CA ASP A 13 -5.14 20.68 11.39
C ASP A 13 -5.39 19.68 10.25
N THR A 14 -5.22 20.15 9.01
CA THR A 14 -5.42 19.39 7.78
C THR A 14 -4.45 18.22 7.75
N SER A 15 -3.23 18.38 8.31
CA SER A 15 -2.25 17.31 8.42
C SER A 15 -2.77 16.09 9.20
N THR A 16 -3.45 16.30 10.33
CA THR A 16 -4.03 15.19 11.12
C THR A 16 -5.18 14.51 10.37
N ARG A 17 -6.01 15.31 9.70
CA ARG A 17 -7.12 14.82 8.87
C ARG A 17 -6.60 14.00 7.68
N ASP A 18 -5.56 14.46 6.99
CA ASP A 18 -4.98 13.79 5.82
C ASP A 18 -4.33 12.47 6.22
N ILE A 19 -3.64 12.41 7.37
CA ILE A 19 -3.10 11.17 7.93
C ILE A 19 -4.24 10.21 8.29
N ALA A 20 -5.31 10.69 8.93
CA ALA A 20 -6.46 9.86 9.30
C ALA A 20 -7.17 9.28 8.07
N ILE A 21 -7.38 10.10 7.03
CA ILE A 21 -7.99 9.66 5.77
C ILE A 21 -7.06 8.67 5.05
N GLY A 22 -5.77 8.98 4.93
CA GLY A 22 -4.78 8.10 4.31
C GLY A 22 -4.71 6.74 5.02
N GLY A 23 -4.72 6.74 6.36
CA GLY A 23 -4.78 5.53 7.18
C GLY A 23 -6.06 4.73 6.97
N ALA A 24 -7.23 5.39 6.94
CA ALA A 24 -8.50 4.73 6.69
C ALA A 24 -8.56 4.09 5.29
N VAL A 25 -8.12 4.82 4.25
CA VAL A 25 -8.01 4.31 2.88
C VAL A 25 -7.05 3.13 2.83
N PHE A 26 -5.91 3.21 3.51
CA PHE A 26 -4.94 2.12 3.58
C PHE A 26 -5.56 0.85 4.18
N VAL A 27 -6.30 0.97 5.28
CA VAL A 27 -7.00 -0.18 5.90
C VAL A 27 -8.02 -0.79 4.94
N VAL A 28 -8.81 0.03 4.24
CA VAL A 28 -9.76 -0.47 3.22
C VAL A 28 -9.03 -1.22 2.10
N LEU A 29 -7.90 -0.69 1.62
CA LEU A 29 -7.07 -1.37 0.63
C LEU A 29 -6.52 -2.70 1.13
N LEU A 30 -6.06 -2.78 2.39
CA LEU A 30 -5.63 -4.05 2.98
C LEU A 30 -6.74 -5.09 3.00
N ILE A 31 -7.98 -4.70 3.29
CA ILE A 31 -9.14 -5.61 3.24
C ILE A 31 -9.32 -6.13 1.81
N VAL A 32 -9.30 -5.25 0.80
CA VAL A 32 -9.40 -5.63 -0.61
C VAL A 32 -8.25 -6.57 -1.01
N PHE A 33 -7.02 -6.30 -0.57
CA PHE A 33 -5.87 -7.15 -0.85
C PHE A 33 -5.97 -8.52 -0.17
N PHE A 34 -6.66 -8.62 0.96
CA PHE A 34 -6.93 -9.91 1.59
C PHE A 34 -7.81 -10.81 0.69
N PHE A 35 -8.83 -10.22 0.06
CA PHE A 35 -9.62 -10.91 -0.95
C PHE A 35 -8.79 -11.25 -2.19
N ALA A 36 -7.92 -10.34 -2.65
CA ALA A 36 -7.02 -10.60 -3.77
C ALA A 36 -6.06 -11.77 -3.49
N ARG A 37 -5.50 -11.85 -2.27
CA ARG A 37 -4.68 -12.99 -1.81
C ARG A 37 -5.47 -14.29 -1.87
N ASN A 38 -6.68 -14.32 -1.30
CA ASN A 38 -7.51 -15.51 -1.28
C ASN A 38 -7.90 -15.94 -2.70
N ALA A 39 -8.28 -15.00 -3.56
CA ALA A 39 -8.59 -15.26 -4.96
C ALA A 39 -7.38 -15.79 -5.74
N PHE A 40 -6.19 -15.23 -5.51
CA PHE A 40 -4.96 -15.65 -6.18
C PHE A 40 -4.53 -17.06 -5.75
N ALA A 41 -4.55 -17.36 -4.45
CA ALA A 41 -4.27 -18.71 -3.95
C ALA A 41 -5.25 -19.73 -4.55
N ASN A 42 -6.54 -19.42 -4.57
CA ASN A 42 -7.56 -20.27 -5.19
C ASN A 42 -7.36 -20.42 -6.71
N HIS A 43 -6.91 -19.38 -7.40
CA HIS A 43 -6.57 -19.45 -8.83
C HIS A 43 -5.40 -20.40 -9.08
N LEU A 44 -4.37 -20.38 -8.24
CA LEU A 44 -3.20 -21.26 -8.36
C LEU A 44 -3.53 -22.72 -8.06
N VAL A 45 -4.35 -22.99 -7.05
CA VAL A 45 -4.85 -24.35 -6.76
C VAL A 45 -5.63 -24.91 -7.95
N ARG A 46 -6.46 -24.10 -8.62
CA ARG A 46 -7.16 -24.49 -9.87
C ARG A 46 -6.19 -24.78 -11.01
N ARG A 47 -5.01 -24.15 -11.02
CA ARG A 47 -3.91 -24.41 -11.97
C ARG A 47 -3.00 -25.58 -11.57
N ARG A 48 -3.40 -26.39 -10.56
CA ARG A 48 -2.65 -27.57 -10.07
C ARG A 48 -1.30 -27.23 -9.41
N VAL A 49 -1.11 -26.00 -8.95
CA VAL A 49 0.04 -25.62 -8.11
C VAL A 49 -0.12 -26.22 -6.72
N ALA A 50 0.99 -26.65 -6.10
CA ALA A 50 0.99 -27.22 -4.76
C ALA A 50 0.32 -26.26 -3.75
N PRO A 51 -0.53 -26.75 -2.81
CA PRO A 51 -1.25 -25.89 -1.86
C PRO A 51 -0.32 -25.02 -1.01
N SER A 52 0.85 -25.54 -0.62
CA SER A 52 1.87 -24.80 0.14
C SER A 52 2.48 -23.65 -0.66
N SER A 53 2.80 -23.89 -1.94
CA SER A 53 3.31 -22.88 -2.86
C SER A 53 2.25 -21.81 -3.16
N ALA A 54 0.98 -22.22 -3.33
CA ALA A 54 -0.13 -21.32 -3.58
C ALA A 54 -0.39 -20.37 -2.40
N ASP A 55 -0.34 -20.84 -1.15
CA ASP A 55 -0.49 -19.99 0.03
C ASP A 55 0.67 -18.99 0.16
N THR A 56 1.91 -19.48 -0.01
CA THR A 56 3.11 -18.63 0.00
C THR A 56 3.04 -17.53 -1.07
N ALA A 57 2.63 -17.88 -2.29
CA ALA A 57 2.46 -16.92 -3.38
C ALA A 57 1.36 -15.89 -3.08
N GLY A 58 0.24 -16.32 -2.46
CA GLY A 58 -0.80 -15.41 -2.00
C GLY A 58 -0.32 -14.42 -0.93
N TRP A 59 0.49 -14.88 0.03
CA TRP A 59 1.11 -14.00 1.03
C TRP A 59 2.08 -13.00 0.40
N LEU A 60 2.95 -13.45 -0.51
CA LEU A 60 3.87 -12.57 -1.24
C LEU A 60 3.11 -11.49 -2.02
N LEU A 61 2.00 -11.85 -2.66
CA LEU A 61 1.15 -10.90 -3.38
C LEU A 61 0.55 -9.86 -2.42
N PHE A 62 0.04 -10.31 -1.27
CA PHE A 62 -0.51 -9.41 -0.24
C PHE A 62 0.52 -8.40 0.24
N PHE A 63 1.70 -8.87 0.64
CA PHE A 63 2.77 -7.97 1.09
C PHE A 63 3.21 -7.02 -0.02
N GLY A 64 3.31 -7.50 -1.25
CA GLY A 64 3.65 -6.67 -2.40
C GLY A 64 2.68 -5.52 -2.62
N LEU A 65 1.38 -5.82 -2.62
CA LEU A 65 0.32 -4.82 -2.75
C LEU A 65 0.26 -3.87 -1.53
N ALA A 66 0.46 -4.39 -0.32
CA ALA A 66 0.48 -3.58 0.90
C ALA A 66 1.63 -2.58 0.91
N PHE A 67 2.85 -3.01 0.56
CA PHE A 67 4.01 -2.14 0.47
C PHE A 67 3.86 -1.08 -0.64
N LEU A 68 3.36 -1.49 -1.81
CA LEU A 68 3.10 -0.57 -2.91
C LEU A 68 2.02 0.46 -2.55
N SER A 69 0.94 0.02 -1.90
CA SER A 69 -0.12 0.92 -1.43
C SER A 69 0.37 1.86 -0.33
N ALA A 70 1.19 1.40 0.61
CA ALA A 70 1.78 2.24 1.65
C ALA A 70 2.65 3.34 1.03
N ALA A 71 3.44 3.01 0.00
CA ALA A 71 4.24 3.97 -0.74
C ALA A 71 3.35 5.06 -1.40
N VAL A 72 2.26 4.63 -2.04
CA VAL A 72 1.31 5.56 -2.69
C VAL A 72 0.62 6.47 -1.67
N VAL A 73 0.06 5.90 -0.60
CA VAL A 73 -0.62 6.67 0.45
C VAL A 73 0.33 7.66 1.12
N LEU A 74 1.55 7.23 1.44
CA LEU A 74 2.56 8.11 2.04
C LEU A 74 3.01 9.21 1.07
N GLY A 75 3.12 8.91 -0.22
CA GLY A 75 3.40 9.87 -1.28
C GLY A 75 2.35 10.99 -1.35
N PHE A 76 1.08 10.66 -1.19
CA PHE A 76 -0.02 11.63 -1.17
C PHE A 76 -0.11 12.43 0.13
N VAL A 77 0.08 11.78 1.28
CA VAL A 77 -0.06 12.44 2.60
C VAL A 77 1.13 13.35 2.93
N ASN A 78 2.31 13.10 2.35
CA ASN A 78 3.55 13.78 2.76
C ASN A 78 4.43 14.23 1.57
N SER A 79 3.83 14.82 0.54
CA SER A 79 4.52 15.12 -0.73
C SER A 79 5.67 16.14 -0.62
N THR A 80 5.72 16.94 0.45
CA THR A 80 6.69 18.05 0.60
C THR A 80 7.97 17.69 1.37
N LYS A 81 8.05 16.50 2.01
CA LYS A 81 9.25 16.11 2.77
C LYS A 81 10.20 15.26 1.93
N PHE A 82 11.46 15.72 1.83
CA PHE A 82 12.56 14.99 1.15
C PHE A 82 12.76 13.58 1.71
N LEU A 83 12.54 13.38 3.02
CA LEU A 83 12.62 12.07 3.67
C LEU A 83 11.58 11.06 3.12
N ASN A 84 10.48 11.56 2.55
CA ASN A 84 9.43 10.73 1.98
C ASN A 84 9.90 9.97 0.74
N VAL A 85 10.81 10.54 -0.05
CA VAL A 85 11.32 9.89 -1.27
C VAL A 85 12.11 8.62 -0.93
N ALA A 86 12.95 8.68 0.12
CA ALA A 86 13.71 7.52 0.57
C ALA A 86 12.79 6.40 1.05
N ILE A 87 11.81 6.73 1.93
CA ILE A 87 10.88 5.75 2.50
C ILE A 87 9.97 5.17 1.40
N THR A 88 9.34 6.03 0.60
CA THR A 88 8.47 5.62 -0.52
C THR A 88 9.23 4.76 -1.53
N GLY A 89 10.47 5.13 -1.84
CA GLY A 89 11.36 4.35 -2.72
C GLY A 89 11.64 2.95 -2.17
N THR A 90 12.00 2.85 -0.89
CA THR A 90 12.23 1.54 -0.25
C THR A 90 10.96 0.68 -0.23
N LEU A 91 9.80 1.27 0.10
CA LEU A 91 8.51 0.58 0.07
C LEU A 91 8.17 0.08 -1.34
N LEU A 92 8.43 0.88 -2.38
CA LEU A 92 8.24 0.46 -3.78
C LEU A 92 9.15 -0.71 -4.16
N VAL A 93 10.43 -0.67 -3.78
CA VAL A 93 11.38 -1.75 -4.06
C VAL A 93 10.91 -3.06 -3.43
N PHE A 94 10.55 -3.04 -2.15
CA PHE A 94 10.04 -4.24 -1.46
C PHE A 94 8.70 -4.70 -2.03
N GLY A 95 7.81 -3.77 -2.37
CA GLY A 95 6.52 -4.06 -2.99
C GLY A 95 6.69 -4.80 -4.32
N ILE A 96 7.53 -4.28 -5.21
CA ILE A 96 7.81 -4.89 -6.51
C ILE A 96 8.50 -6.24 -6.34
N ALA A 97 9.49 -6.34 -5.45
CA ALA A 97 10.18 -7.60 -5.18
C ALA A 97 9.24 -8.70 -4.67
N ALA A 98 8.30 -8.34 -3.79
CA ALA A 98 7.30 -9.28 -3.27
C ALA A 98 6.29 -9.69 -4.36
N ILE A 99 5.85 -8.77 -5.22
CA ILE A 99 5.01 -9.11 -6.39
C ILE A 99 5.75 -10.07 -7.33
N ALA A 100 7.02 -9.80 -7.64
CA ALA A 100 7.84 -10.68 -8.45
C ALA A 100 7.94 -12.08 -7.81
N GLY A 101 8.22 -12.14 -6.50
CA GLY A 101 8.24 -13.39 -5.73
C GLY A 101 6.92 -14.15 -5.81
N ALA A 102 5.78 -13.47 -5.70
CA ALA A 102 4.46 -14.08 -5.82
C ALA A 102 4.26 -14.74 -7.20
N LEU A 103 4.68 -14.05 -8.26
CA LEU A 103 4.59 -14.55 -9.63
C LEU A 103 5.53 -15.73 -9.89
N PHE A 104 6.74 -15.73 -9.32
CA PHE A 104 7.68 -16.84 -9.46
C PHE A 104 7.25 -18.08 -8.66
N THR A 105 6.76 -17.90 -7.43
CA THR A 105 6.27 -19.00 -6.59
C THR A 105 5.00 -19.62 -7.16
N GLY A 106 4.12 -18.83 -7.78
CA GLY A 106 2.89 -19.33 -8.43
C GLY A 106 3.13 -20.12 -9.73
N ARG A 107 4.37 -20.23 -10.22
CA ARG A 107 4.72 -20.97 -11.46
C ARG A 107 5.33 -22.35 -11.20
N ARG A 108 5.67 -22.67 -9.95
CA ARG A 108 6.27 -23.95 -9.54
C ARG A 108 5.20 -24.90 -9.04
#